data_AF-A0A094B3P9-F1
#
_entry.id   AF-A0A094B3P9-F1
#
_cell.length_a   1.000
_cell.length_b   1.000
_cell.length_c   1.000
_cell.angle_alpha   90.00
_cell.angle_beta   90.00
_cell.angle_gamma   90.00
#
_symmetry.space_group_name_H-M   'P 1'
#
loop_
_entity.id
_entity.type
_entity.pdbx_description
1 polymer ?
#
loop_
_entity_poly.entity_id
_entity_poly.type
_entity_poly.pdbx_seq_one_letter_code
_entity_poly.pdbx_strand_id
1 'polypeptide(L)'
;MWGGAVTRSQFQQTISNLRELDEVPEVPVENLVVLEEDSTRHLSVAREKEIASNLAFLSATSDNSLKVMAVCVEENNNGEGVTIRIASNTGDLSGVTRGFTLLATILEQAARRENSRIEDIKALFLQVVVLDLHRILARLRSRHAKSKKSIGKPALITQLHDAINDKSVEAMTQSTKSLKDGAQALQNLFRELEAIPNVNSNIDEAHEVVGEIVKQAHELTVASNLREALQNSKLESGLKKHLTEAIGKLGRYYSAATELVCAARDRKCRVFENIRVEPFQIKKPASSSKLPWKIHAEIQLLFFYELYPGHPRPRIICSSKSACYLCNLFFYLHGAFHVPRTHGRLYDKWTLPDWLDIPMERHRELSNITTSMKATLESKIQKALKSKKMKCRHPNESVLLPFAQWSSSALSKNLSPPASTSTSRPPFHLVQEGSPGKALRTLHASNSRAETSPDNTMNHMSAMDGISPITIGHKELPYCQLIALTTPSLHLKLDKLSLEFEFCQVSSCRLLVARVEDATVLWKKNRVVNIDDIPTTTELHLCSSPHGSNELTFQLQSAGKGIVCISFVWG
;
A
#
# COMPACT_ATOMS: atom_id res chain seq x y z
N MET A 1 -26.54 -2.74 -16.27
CA MET A 1 -26.25 -3.28 -14.92
C MET A 1 -27.40 -2.82 -14.05
N TRP A 2 -28.05 -3.70 -13.30
CA TRP A 2 -29.29 -3.40 -12.54
C TRP A 2 -30.38 -2.69 -13.38
N GLY A 3 -30.68 -3.20 -14.58
CA GLY A 3 -31.68 -2.61 -15.49
C GLY A 3 -31.28 -1.28 -16.16
N GLY A 4 -30.12 -0.71 -15.82
CA GLY A 4 -29.61 0.54 -16.40
C GLY A 4 -28.98 0.41 -17.79
N ALA A 5 -28.82 1.56 -18.46
CA ALA A 5 -28.27 1.67 -19.82
C ALA A 5 -26.81 1.22 -19.96
N VAL A 6 -26.01 1.27 -18.88
CA VAL A 6 -24.62 0.83 -18.89
C VAL A 6 -24.54 -0.68 -18.73
N THR A 7 -24.05 -1.38 -19.75
CA THR A 7 -23.78 -2.82 -19.66
C THR A 7 -22.46 -3.11 -18.95
N ARG A 8 -22.33 -4.32 -18.37
CA ARG A 8 -21.08 -4.76 -17.72
C ARG A 8 -19.90 -4.73 -18.69
N SER A 9 -20.11 -5.14 -19.94
CA SER A 9 -19.09 -5.14 -20.98
C SER A 9 -18.59 -3.72 -21.30
N GLN A 10 -19.50 -2.77 -21.50
CA GLN A 10 -19.14 -1.36 -21.72
C GLN A 10 -18.36 -0.79 -20.54
N PHE A 11 -18.82 -1.05 -19.31
CA PHE A 11 -18.15 -0.55 -18.11
C PHE A 11 -16.74 -1.12 -17.96
N GLN A 12 -16.59 -2.42 -18.17
CA GLN A 12 -15.29 -3.11 -18.14
C GLN A 12 -14.34 -2.57 -19.22
N GLN A 13 -14.85 -2.31 -20.43
CA GLN A 13 -14.07 -1.71 -21.51
C GLN A 13 -13.59 -0.30 -21.14
N THR A 14 -14.45 0.53 -20.56
CA THR A 14 -14.06 1.88 -20.10
C THR A 14 -12.95 1.82 -19.04
N ILE A 15 -13.03 0.88 -18.09
CA ILE A 15 -11.98 0.67 -17.08
C ILE A 15 -10.65 0.28 -17.75
N SER A 16 -10.67 -0.69 -18.67
CA SER A 16 -9.47 -1.14 -19.38
C SER A 16 -8.83 -0.01 -20.19
N ASN A 17 -9.64 0.76 -20.92
CA ASN A 17 -9.18 1.91 -21.69
C ASN A 17 -8.50 2.96 -20.81
N LEU A 18 -9.08 3.29 -19.65
CA LEU A 18 -8.44 4.24 -18.74
C LEU A 18 -7.13 3.67 -18.20
N ARG A 19 -7.07 2.38 -17.83
CA ARG A 19 -5.85 1.77 -17.33
C ARG A 19 -4.68 1.88 -18.30
N GLU A 20 -4.93 1.64 -19.58
CA GLU A 20 -3.90 1.71 -20.63
C GLU A 20 -3.31 3.12 -20.77
N LEU A 21 -4.12 4.14 -20.49
CA LEU A 21 -3.72 5.55 -20.54
C LEU A 21 -3.08 6.01 -19.22
N ASP A 22 -3.66 5.63 -18.09
CA ASP A 22 -3.31 6.08 -16.74
C ASP A 22 -3.62 5.01 -15.68
N GLU A 23 -2.56 4.37 -15.18
CA GLU A 23 -2.67 3.38 -14.10
C GLU A 23 -2.93 4.01 -12.72
N VAL A 24 -2.72 5.31 -12.54
CA VAL A 24 -2.88 6.02 -11.27
C VAL A 24 -3.67 7.33 -11.52
N PRO A 25 -4.99 7.23 -11.80
CA PRO A 25 -5.82 8.40 -12.16
C PRO A 25 -5.97 9.47 -11.08
N GLU A 26 -5.55 9.14 -9.86
CA GLU A 26 -5.59 10.00 -8.68
C GLU A 26 -4.36 9.77 -7.82
N VAL A 27 -3.81 10.82 -7.22
CA VAL A 27 -2.70 10.67 -6.28
C VAL A 27 -3.20 10.07 -4.95
N PRO A 28 -2.34 9.38 -4.18
CA PRO A 28 -2.74 8.88 -2.88
C PRO A 28 -3.16 10.01 -1.95
N VAL A 29 -4.37 9.90 -1.37
CA VAL A 29 -4.95 10.95 -0.52
C VAL A 29 -5.78 10.33 0.60
N GLU A 30 -5.75 10.96 1.77
CA GLU A 30 -6.66 10.65 2.86
C GLU A 30 -8.03 11.25 2.60
N ASN A 31 -9.08 10.46 2.80
CA ASN A 31 -10.43 10.95 2.63
C ASN A 31 -10.88 11.59 3.94
N LEU A 32 -11.23 12.88 3.86
CA LEU A 32 -11.85 13.59 4.96
C LEU A 32 -13.27 13.03 5.16
N VAL A 33 -13.53 12.55 6.37
CA VAL A 33 -14.88 12.12 6.77
C VAL A 33 -15.46 13.24 7.62
N VAL A 34 -16.28 14.08 7.00
CA VAL A 34 -17.12 15.06 7.70
C VAL A 34 -18.53 14.51 7.68
N LEU A 35 -18.90 13.87 8.78
CA LEU A 35 -20.25 13.35 8.99
C LEU A 35 -20.87 14.11 10.15
N GLU A 36 -22.15 14.44 10.02
CA GLU A 36 -22.92 15.01 11.13
C GLU A 36 -22.97 14.00 12.28
N GLU A 37 -22.91 14.52 13.51
CA GLU A 37 -23.05 13.67 14.69
C GLU A 37 -24.48 13.14 14.77
N ASP A 38 -24.61 11.84 14.53
CA ASP A 38 -25.85 11.11 14.74
C ASP A 38 -26.00 10.76 16.22
N SER A 39 -26.87 11.49 16.91
CA SER A 39 -27.16 11.28 18.34
C SER A 39 -27.68 9.87 18.69
N THR A 40 -28.09 9.08 17.69
CA THR A 40 -28.54 7.70 17.89
C THR A 40 -27.40 6.68 17.93
N ARG A 41 -26.17 7.10 17.60
CA ARG A 41 -24.98 6.24 17.58
C ARG A 41 -24.16 6.36 18.87
N HIS A 42 -23.64 5.23 19.33
CA HIS A 42 -22.77 5.16 20.51
C HIS A 42 -21.30 5.38 20.14
N LEU A 43 -20.88 4.99 18.94
CA LEU A 43 -19.54 5.33 18.45
C LEU A 43 -19.58 6.67 17.72
N SER A 44 -18.62 7.52 18.04
CA SER A 44 -18.28 8.63 17.14
C SER A 44 -17.68 8.08 15.85
N VAL A 45 -17.78 8.85 14.78
CA VAL A 45 -17.21 8.49 13.47
C VAL A 45 -15.70 8.26 13.55
N ALA A 46 -15.01 9.09 14.34
CA ALA A 46 -13.58 8.93 14.59
C ALA A 46 -13.27 7.61 15.30
N ARG A 47 -14.10 7.23 16.29
CA ARG A 47 -13.91 5.99 17.06
C ARG A 47 -14.20 4.75 16.21
N GLU A 48 -15.27 4.77 15.43
CA GLU A 48 -15.58 3.72 14.47
C GLU A 48 -14.45 3.54 13.45
N LYS A 49 -13.93 4.65 12.89
CA LYS A 49 -12.78 4.64 11.97
C LYS A 49 -11.55 4.01 12.60
N GLU A 50 -11.21 4.36 13.84
CA GLU A 50 -10.06 3.83 14.55
C GLU A 50 -10.19 2.31 14.77
N ILE A 51 -11.32 1.86 15.32
CA ILE A 51 -11.59 0.44 15.60
C ILE A 51 -11.54 -0.35 14.28
N ALA A 52 -12.28 0.08 13.26
CA ALA A 52 -12.32 -0.60 11.97
C ALA A 52 -10.94 -0.63 11.31
N SER A 53 -10.12 0.42 11.44
CA SER A 53 -8.76 0.46 10.89
C SER A 53 -7.81 -0.51 11.59
N ASN A 54 -7.88 -0.59 12.92
CA ASN A 54 -7.07 -1.54 13.70
C ASN A 54 -7.45 -2.98 13.37
N LEU A 55 -8.75 -3.28 13.35
CA LEU A 55 -9.25 -4.60 12.97
C LEU A 55 -8.88 -4.94 11.51
N ALA A 56 -8.99 -4.01 10.56
CA ALA A 56 -8.59 -4.24 9.18
C ALA A 56 -7.08 -4.53 9.05
N PHE A 57 -6.23 -3.86 9.83
CA PHE A 57 -4.79 -4.14 9.85
C PHE A 57 -4.49 -5.57 10.34
N LEU A 58 -5.13 -5.98 11.45
CA LEU A 58 -4.97 -7.30 12.09
C LEU A 58 -5.63 -8.44 11.28
N SER A 59 -6.62 -8.13 10.45
CA SER A 59 -7.31 -9.17 9.66
C SER A 59 -6.44 -9.77 8.55
N ALA A 60 -5.41 -9.06 8.10
CA ALA A 60 -4.63 -9.46 6.94
C ALA A 60 -3.50 -10.44 7.28
N THR A 61 -3.81 -11.63 7.78
CA THR A 61 -2.87 -12.64 8.31
C THR A 61 -1.84 -13.25 7.33
N SER A 62 -1.72 -12.71 6.11
CA SER A 62 -0.83 -13.20 5.06
C SER A 62 0.08 -12.10 4.51
N ASP A 63 1.27 -12.47 4.06
CA ASP A 63 2.19 -11.60 3.32
C ASP A 63 1.78 -11.41 1.84
N ASN A 64 0.79 -12.19 1.40
CA ASN A 64 0.32 -12.17 0.03
C ASN A 64 -0.38 -10.84 -0.24
N SER A 65 0.28 -9.99 -1.04
CA SER A 65 -0.23 -8.67 -1.42
C SER A 65 -1.51 -8.72 -2.26
N LEU A 66 -1.88 -9.89 -2.77
CA LEU A 66 -3.14 -10.11 -3.48
C LEU A 66 -4.30 -10.49 -2.56
N LYS A 67 -4.03 -10.90 -1.31
CA LYS A 67 -5.06 -11.19 -0.30
C LYS A 67 -5.31 -9.93 0.52
N VAL A 68 -6.32 -9.16 0.10
CA VAL A 68 -6.74 -7.93 0.76
C VAL A 68 -7.99 -8.21 1.57
N MET A 69 -7.97 -7.77 2.82
CA MET A 69 -9.08 -7.90 3.76
C MET A 69 -9.76 -6.56 3.94
N ALA A 70 -11.07 -6.57 4.14
CA ALA A 70 -11.85 -5.42 4.58
C ALA A 70 -12.63 -5.77 5.85
N VAL A 71 -12.78 -4.80 6.74
CA VAL A 71 -13.48 -4.91 8.00
C VAL A 71 -14.35 -3.68 8.22
N CYS A 72 -15.53 -3.89 8.79
CA CYS A 72 -16.38 -2.84 9.33
C CYS A 72 -16.98 -3.28 10.66
N VAL A 73 -17.58 -2.32 11.37
CA VAL A 73 -18.02 -2.46 12.75
C VAL A 73 -19.46 -1.96 12.83
N GLU A 74 -20.40 -2.89 13.00
CA GLU A 74 -21.84 -2.62 13.07
C GLU A 74 -22.27 -2.46 14.51
N GLU A 75 -22.74 -1.28 14.93
CA GLU A 75 -23.37 -1.14 16.23
C GLU A 75 -24.71 -1.90 16.26
N ASN A 76 -24.90 -2.75 17.26
CA ASN A 76 -26.19 -3.40 17.47
C ASN A 76 -27.23 -2.36 17.91
N ASN A 77 -28.49 -2.55 17.52
CA ASN A 77 -29.58 -1.62 17.83
C ASN A 77 -29.82 -1.42 19.33
N ASN A 78 -29.35 -2.34 20.19
CA ASN A 78 -29.45 -2.21 21.64
C ASN A 78 -28.31 -1.38 22.26
N GLY A 79 -27.30 -0.95 21.49
CA GLY A 79 -26.15 -0.18 21.98
C GLY A 79 -25.13 -0.96 22.83
N GLU A 80 -25.39 -2.23 23.11
CA GLU A 80 -24.59 -3.09 24.00
C GLU A 80 -23.86 -4.20 23.23
N GLY A 81 -23.67 -4.01 21.92
CA GLY A 81 -22.93 -4.97 21.14
C GLY A 81 -22.54 -4.46 19.78
N VAL A 82 -21.68 -5.25 19.14
CA VAL A 82 -21.11 -4.91 17.85
C VAL A 82 -20.91 -6.14 17.00
N THR A 83 -21.14 -6.02 15.70
CA THR A 83 -20.77 -7.06 14.73
C THR A 83 -19.56 -6.62 13.93
N ILE A 84 -18.47 -7.36 14.04
CA ILE A 84 -17.27 -7.21 13.23
C ILE A 84 -17.47 -8.04 11.97
N ARG A 85 -17.72 -7.38 10.84
CA ARG A 85 -17.89 -8.06 9.56
C ARG A 85 -16.62 -8.00 8.74
N ILE A 86 -16.18 -9.17 8.26
CA ILE A 86 -14.90 -9.34 7.56
C ILE A 86 -15.15 -9.87 6.15
N ALA A 87 -14.51 -9.25 5.14
CA ALA A 87 -14.47 -9.79 3.78
C ALA A 87 -13.04 -9.89 3.27
N SER A 88 -12.83 -10.78 2.29
CA SER A 88 -11.56 -10.90 1.57
C SER A 88 -11.81 -10.97 0.08
N ASN A 89 -10.97 -10.30 -0.71
CA ASN A 89 -11.02 -10.43 -2.16
C ASN A 89 -10.65 -11.83 -2.67
N THR A 90 -9.96 -12.64 -1.85
CA THR A 90 -9.50 -13.99 -2.20
C THR A 90 -9.29 -14.90 -0.99
N GLY A 91 -9.34 -16.21 -1.25
CA GLY A 91 -8.97 -17.23 -0.27
C GLY A 91 -10.03 -17.45 0.81
N ASP A 92 -9.68 -18.32 1.74
CA ASP A 92 -10.53 -18.69 2.87
C ASP A 92 -10.47 -17.67 4.02
N LEU A 93 -11.61 -17.51 4.69
CA LEU A 93 -11.85 -16.62 5.82
C LEU A 93 -11.93 -17.38 7.17
N SER A 94 -11.96 -18.71 7.19
CA SER A 94 -12.16 -19.49 8.43
C SER A 94 -11.10 -19.19 9.49
N GLY A 95 -9.82 -19.17 9.10
CA GLY A 95 -8.71 -18.95 10.02
C GLY A 95 -8.74 -17.57 10.68
N VAL A 96 -8.99 -16.51 9.90
CA VAL A 96 -9.10 -15.15 10.43
C VAL A 96 -10.36 -14.98 11.27
N THR A 97 -11.50 -15.58 10.88
CA THR A 97 -12.76 -15.53 11.63
C THR A 97 -12.59 -16.16 13.01
N ARG A 98 -11.95 -17.35 13.07
CA ARG A 98 -11.65 -18.01 14.34
C ARG A 98 -10.72 -17.17 15.21
N GLY A 99 -9.66 -16.60 14.64
CA GLY A 99 -8.75 -15.71 15.34
C GLY A 99 -9.46 -14.48 15.91
N PHE A 100 -10.32 -13.85 15.12
CA PHE A 100 -11.10 -12.68 15.55
C PHE A 100 -12.15 -13.03 16.59
N THR A 101 -12.70 -14.24 16.56
CA THR A 101 -13.62 -14.73 17.62
C THR A 101 -12.88 -14.81 18.96
N LEU A 102 -11.61 -15.24 18.97
CA LEU A 102 -10.79 -15.23 20.20
C LEU A 102 -10.48 -13.80 20.66
N LEU A 103 -10.14 -12.89 19.73
CA LEU A 103 -9.94 -11.47 20.04
C LEU A 103 -11.22 -10.85 20.62
N ALA A 104 -12.39 -11.19 20.07
CA ALA A 104 -13.68 -10.75 20.54
C ALA A 104 -13.92 -11.17 22.00
N THR A 105 -13.69 -12.45 22.35
CA THR A 105 -13.82 -12.92 23.74
C THR A 105 -12.96 -12.10 24.71
N ILE A 106 -11.70 -11.82 24.36
CA ILE A 106 -10.79 -11.04 25.21
C ILE A 106 -11.30 -9.59 25.33
N LEU A 107 -11.79 -8.99 24.25
CA LEU A 107 -12.34 -7.63 24.28
C LEU A 107 -13.63 -7.54 25.10
N GLU A 108 -14.49 -8.56 25.06
CA GLU A 108 -15.67 -8.63 25.93
C GLU A 108 -15.30 -8.71 27.41
N GLN A 109 -14.31 -9.54 27.76
CA GLN A 109 -13.76 -9.62 29.13
C GLN A 109 -13.19 -8.28 29.57
N ALA A 110 -12.46 -7.61 28.67
CA ALA A 110 -11.93 -6.27 28.92
C ALA A 110 -13.06 -5.25 29.14
N ALA A 111 -14.13 -5.30 28.35
CA ALA A 111 -15.30 -4.42 28.49
C ALA A 111 -15.99 -4.61 29.85
N ARG A 112 -16.11 -5.87 30.31
CA ARG A 112 -16.62 -6.23 31.65
C ARG A 112 -15.64 -5.90 32.78
N ARG A 113 -14.39 -5.60 32.44
CA ARG A 113 -13.30 -5.25 33.37
C ARG A 113 -13.02 -6.36 34.39
N GLU A 114 -13.11 -7.60 33.93
CA GLU A 114 -12.80 -8.79 34.74
C GLU A 114 -11.33 -8.82 35.17
N ASN A 115 -10.43 -8.30 34.32
CA ASN A 115 -9.00 -8.15 34.61
C ASN A 115 -8.56 -6.66 34.64
N SER A 116 -7.31 -6.45 35.05
CA SER A 116 -6.67 -5.16 34.90
C SER A 116 -6.47 -4.82 33.42
N ARG A 117 -6.41 -3.52 33.10
CA ARG A 117 -6.16 -3.05 31.72
C ARG A 117 -4.85 -3.61 31.15
N ILE A 118 -3.82 -3.78 31.99
CA ILE A 118 -2.52 -4.28 31.58
C ILE A 118 -2.60 -5.75 31.20
N GLU A 119 -3.34 -6.56 31.97
CA GLU A 119 -3.56 -7.97 31.68
C GLU A 119 -4.38 -8.16 30.40
N ASP A 120 -5.44 -7.36 30.20
CA ASP A 120 -6.23 -7.40 28.97
C ASP A 120 -5.40 -7.05 27.73
N ILE A 121 -4.54 -6.02 27.83
CA ILE A 121 -3.62 -5.64 26.74
C ILE A 121 -2.67 -6.79 26.45
N LYS A 122 -2.06 -7.40 27.47
CA LYS A 122 -1.16 -8.54 27.31
C LYS A 122 -1.86 -9.72 26.64
N ALA A 123 -3.06 -10.07 27.12
CA ALA A 123 -3.85 -11.18 26.58
C ALA A 123 -4.22 -10.96 25.11
N LEU A 124 -4.76 -9.77 24.79
CA LEU A 124 -5.15 -9.44 23.42
C LEU A 124 -3.93 -9.39 22.49
N PHE A 125 -2.83 -8.80 22.96
CA PHE A 125 -1.60 -8.69 22.18
C PHE A 125 -0.98 -10.05 21.89
N LEU A 126 -0.93 -10.96 22.87
CA LEU A 126 -0.47 -12.33 22.65
C LEU A 126 -1.32 -13.02 21.58
N GLN A 127 -2.65 -12.90 21.66
CA GLN A 127 -3.55 -13.48 20.68
C GLN A 127 -3.38 -12.86 19.27
N VAL A 128 -3.02 -11.58 19.19
CA VAL A 128 -2.62 -10.93 17.92
C VAL A 128 -1.34 -11.54 17.37
N VAL A 129 -0.31 -11.75 18.20
CA VAL A 129 0.95 -12.39 17.77
C VAL A 129 0.70 -13.80 17.25
N VAL A 130 -0.13 -14.59 17.94
CA VAL A 130 -0.54 -15.93 17.50
C VAL A 130 -1.21 -15.88 16.13
N LEU A 131 -2.14 -14.94 15.94
CA LEU A 131 -2.90 -14.81 14.69
C LEU A 131 -2.03 -14.39 13.50
N ASP A 132 -1.06 -13.51 13.71
CA ASP A 132 -0.25 -12.88 12.67
C ASP A 132 1.20 -13.38 12.59
N LEU A 133 1.58 -14.44 13.34
CA LEU A 133 2.97 -14.91 13.46
C LEU A 133 3.68 -15.00 12.11
N HIS A 134 3.13 -15.74 11.14
CA HIS A 134 3.73 -15.90 9.82
C HIS A 134 3.96 -14.56 9.09
N ARG A 135 3.03 -13.62 9.26
CA ARG A 135 3.08 -12.31 8.62
C ARG A 135 4.05 -11.36 9.32
N ILE A 136 4.23 -11.50 10.64
CA ILE A 136 5.24 -10.80 11.42
C ILE A 136 6.64 -11.31 11.03
N LEU A 137 6.84 -12.62 10.99
CA LEU A 137 8.11 -13.24 10.53
C LEU A 137 8.49 -12.76 9.13
N ALA A 138 7.53 -12.69 8.20
CA ALA A 138 7.76 -12.16 6.85
C ALA A 138 8.16 -10.67 6.84
N ARG A 139 7.60 -9.84 7.73
CA ARG A 139 8.01 -8.44 7.90
C ARG A 139 9.41 -8.30 8.45
N LEU A 140 9.78 -9.15 9.41
CA LEU A 140 11.12 -9.21 9.98
C LEU A 140 12.15 -9.69 8.97
N ARG A 141 11.70 -10.40 7.92
CA ARG A 141 12.53 -11.16 6.97
C ARG A 141 13.37 -12.21 7.71
N SER A 142 12.74 -12.84 8.69
CA SER A 142 13.30 -13.94 9.47
C SER A 142 13.55 -15.17 8.59
N ARG A 143 14.54 -16.01 8.93
CA ARG A 143 14.73 -17.31 8.27
C ARG A 143 13.51 -18.23 8.40
N HIS A 144 12.69 -18.00 9.43
CA HIS A 144 11.47 -18.75 9.70
C HIS A 144 10.30 -18.34 8.80
N ALA A 145 10.45 -17.27 8.01
CA ALA A 145 9.43 -16.83 7.08
C ALA A 145 9.39 -17.70 5.82
N LYS A 146 8.21 -18.18 5.45
CA LYS A 146 7.99 -18.92 4.18
C LYS A 146 7.88 -18.01 2.95
N SER A 147 8.30 -16.75 3.07
CA SER A 147 8.11 -15.74 2.01
C SER A 147 9.24 -15.75 0.99
N LYS A 148 8.90 -15.88 -0.29
CA LYS A 148 9.86 -15.68 -1.39
C LYS A 148 10.31 -14.22 -1.51
N LYS A 149 9.55 -13.26 -0.96
CA LYS A 149 9.85 -11.82 -1.08
C LYS A 149 11.03 -11.37 -0.21
N SER A 150 11.42 -12.18 0.77
CA SER A 150 12.53 -11.91 1.71
C SER A 150 13.83 -12.61 1.34
N ILE A 151 13.84 -13.49 0.33
CA ILE A 151 15.06 -14.20 -0.09
C ILE A 151 16.12 -13.21 -0.57
N GLY A 152 17.34 -13.35 -0.08
CA GLY A 152 18.50 -12.51 -0.43
C GLY A 152 18.45 -11.08 0.13
N LYS A 153 17.41 -10.70 0.87
CA LYS A 153 17.29 -9.37 1.47
C LYS A 153 17.78 -9.37 2.92
N PRO A 154 18.48 -8.31 3.37
CA PRO A 154 18.89 -8.22 4.76
C PRO A 154 17.68 -8.15 5.69
N ALA A 155 17.84 -8.69 6.90
CA ALA A 155 16.82 -8.65 7.94
C ALA A 155 16.44 -7.20 8.27
N LEU A 156 15.17 -6.97 8.63
CA LEU A 156 14.69 -5.63 8.94
C LEU A 156 15.42 -5.06 10.17
N ILE A 157 15.60 -5.88 11.20
CA ILE A 157 16.21 -5.48 12.46
C ILE A 157 17.70 -5.16 12.27
N THR A 158 18.42 -5.97 11.49
CA THR A 158 19.82 -5.69 11.14
C THR A 158 19.96 -4.36 10.40
N GLN A 159 19.14 -4.10 9.37
CA GLN A 159 19.19 -2.81 8.66
C GLN A 159 18.89 -1.63 9.59
N LEU A 160 17.97 -1.78 10.54
CA LEU A 160 17.68 -0.74 11.52
C LEU A 160 18.89 -0.49 12.43
N HIS A 161 19.51 -1.55 12.95
CA HIS A 161 20.68 -1.49 13.79
C HIS A 161 21.85 -0.81 13.07
N ASP A 162 22.15 -1.21 11.84
CA ASP A 162 23.20 -0.61 11.02
C ASP A 162 22.92 0.87 10.74
N ALA A 163 21.67 1.21 10.38
CA ALA A 163 21.27 2.58 10.09
C ALA A 163 21.39 3.49 11.32
N ILE A 164 21.02 3.02 12.51
CA ILE A 164 21.09 3.80 13.76
C ILE A 164 22.54 3.96 14.23
N ASN A 165 23.41 2.99 13.94
CA ASN A 165 24.83 3.03 14.27
C ASN A 165 25.69 3.71 13.20
N ASP A 166 25.10 4.17 12.10
CA ASP A 166 25.80 4.96 11.09
C ASP A 166 26.37 6.24 11.70
N LYS A 167 27.59 6.60 11.31
CA LYS A 167 28.32 7.76 11.85
C LYS A 167 27.59 9.08 11.62
N SER A 168 26.71 9.15 10.60
CA SER A 168 25.91 10.34 10.32
C SER A 168 24.72 10.53 11.26
N VAL A 169 24.45 9.58 12.15
CA VAL A 169 23.41 9.66 13.19
C VAL A 169 23.95 10.26 14.51
N GLU A 170 25.24 10.65 14.60
CA GLU A 170 25.83 11.30 15.79
C GLU A 170 25.55 12.83 15.83
N ALA A 171 25.27 13.50 16.97
CA ALA A 171 25.94 13.39 18.27
C ALA A 171 25.05 13.72 19.51
N MET A 172 25.32 12.99 20.60
CA MET A 172 25.32 13.42 22.01
C MET A 172 24.07 14.06 22.64
N THR A 173 22.89 13.47 22.43
CA THR A 173 21.72 13.70 23.31
C THR A 173 21.28 12.39 23.98
N GLN A 174 20.68 12.48 25.17
CA GLN A 174 20.11 11.33 25.90
C GLN A 174 19.18 10.48 25.02
N SER A 175 18.48 11.12 24.07
CA SER A 175 17.57 10.50 23.10
C SER A 175 18.29 9.55 22.12
N THR A 176 19.49 9.93 21.64
CA THR A 176 20.28 9.09 20.72
C THR A 176 20.80 7.83 21.41
N LYS A 177 21.15 7.91 22.71
CA LYS A 177 21.56 6.74 23.50
C LYS A 177 20.41 5.75 23.66
N SER A 178 19.24 6.22 24.09
CA SER A 178 18.05 5.37 24.22
C SER A 178 17.66 4.68 22.90
N LEU A 179 17.83 5.38 21.77
CA LEU A 179 17.58 4.83 20.44
C LEU A 179 18.57 3.71 20.09
N LYS A 180 19.86 3.91 20.35
CA LYS A 180 20.91 2.88 20.15
C LYS A 180 20.69 1.67 21.06
N ASP A 181 20.36 1.89 22.33
CA ASP A 181 20.07 0.84 23.30
C ASP A 181 18.85 0.01 22.86
N GLY A 182 17.76 0.66 22.42
CA GLY A 182 16.57 -0.03 21.93
C GLY A 182 16.80 -0.78 20.62
N ALA A 183 17.63 -0.24 19.70
CA ALA A 183 18.04 -0.95 18.48
C ALA A 183 18.89 -2.18 18.80
N GLN A 184 19.78 -2.09 19.79
CA GLN A 184 20.59 -3.21 20.26
C GLN A 184 19.73 -4.28 20.94
N ALA A 185 18.75 -3.89 21.76
CA ALA A 185 17.80 -4.81 22.37
C ALA A 185 17.01 -5.58 21.31
N LEU A 186 16.51 -4.91 20.27
CA LEU A 186 15.87 -5.56 19.13
C LEU A 186 16.81 -6.54 18.42
N GLN A 187 18.07 -6.16 18.20
CA GLN A 187 19.05 -7.02 17.55
C GLN A 187 19.31 -8.30 18.34
N ASN A 188 19.32 -8.22 19.67
CA ASN A 188 19.47 -9.38 20.55
C ASN A 188 18.24 -10.30 20.48
N LEU A 189 17.04 -9.75 20.63
CA LEU A 189 15.79 -10.51 20.50
C LEU A 189 15.65 -11.16 19.12
N PHE A 190 16.06 -10.47 18.06
CA PHE A 190 16.04 -11.04 16.71
C PHE A 190 17.04 -12.19 16.58
N ARG A 191 18.22 -12.12 17.23
CA ARG A 191 19.16 -13.24 17.27
C ARG A 191 18.59 -14.44 18.02
N GLU A 192 17.87 -14.22 19.11
CA GLU A 192 17.16 -15.27 19.85
C GLU A 192 16.11 -15.95 18.97
N LEU A 193 15.27 -15.18 18.27
CA LEU A 193 14.31 -15.72 17.30
C LEU A 193 14.99 -16.56 16.22
N GLU A 194 16.07 -16.04 15.65
CA GLU A 194 16.87 -16.74 14.64
C GLU A 194 17.66 -17.91 15.22
N ALA A 195 17.76 -18.09 16.54
CA ALA A 195 18.38 -19.27 17.15
C ALA A 195 17.39 -20.44 17.30
N ILE A 196 16.08 -20.16 17.40
CA ILE A 196 15.04 -21.20 17.49
C ILE A 196 15.17 -22.17 16.31
N PRO A 197 15.28 -23.50 16.50
CA PRO A 197 15.46 -24.44 15.40
C PRO A 197 14.23 -24.54 14.48
N ASN A 198 13.05 -24.60 15.08
CA ASN A 198 11.77 -24.66 14.37
C ASN A 198 10.67 -23.98 15.19
N VAL A 199 10.16 -22.85 14.69
CA VAL A 199 9.11 -22.07 15.35
C VAL A 199 7.78 -22.81 15.49
N ASN A 200 7.51 -23.84 14.68
CA ASN A 200 6.27 -24.62 14.83
C ASN A 200 6.37 -25.65 15.96
N SER A 201 7.59 -26.12 16.26
CA SER A 201 7.84 -27.07 17.35
C SER A 201 8.08 -26.36 18.69
N ASN A 202 8.48 -25.09 18.67
CA ASN A 202 8.75 -24.25 19.85
C ASN A 202 7.85 -23.02 19.81
N ILE A 203 6.54 -23.27 19.69
CA ILE A 203 5.59 -22.23 19.32
C ILE A 203 5.41 -21.18 20.41
N ASP A 204 5.45 -21.58 21.69
CA ASP A 204 5.30 -20.66 22.83
C ASP A 204 6.51 -19.72 22.95
N GLU A 205 7.72 -20.28 22.87
CA GLU A 205 8.98 -19.49 22.84
C GLU A 205 8.99 -18.54 21.64
N ALA A 206 8.57 -19.01 20.46
CA ALA A 206 8.49 -18.16 19.27
C ALA A 206 7.48 -17.02 19.45
N HIS A 207 6.32 -17.28 20.05
CA HIS A 207 5.33 -16.24 20.32
C HIS A 207 5.84 -15.20 21.33
N GLU A 208 6.53 -15.63 22.39
CA GLU A 208 7.10 -14.74 23.40
C GLU A 208 8.14 -13.81 22.79
N VAL A 209 9.15 -14.37 22.11
CA VAL A 209 10.23 -13.58 21.49
C VAL A 209 9.68 -12.63 20.43
N VAL A 210 8.76 -13.10 19.56
CA VAL A 210 8.13 -12.23 18.54
C VAL A 210 7.30 -11.13 19.20
N GLY A 211 6.61 -11.43 20.30
CA GLY A 211 5.86 -10.46 21.08
C GLY A 211 6.76 -9.34 21.61
N GLU A 212 7.88 -9.68 22.24
CA GLU A 212 8.83 -8.69 22.76
C GLU A 212 9.51 -7.88 21.63
N ILE A 213 9.83 -8.49 20.49
CA ILE A 213 10.31 -7.76 19.29
C ILE A 213 9.29 -6.70 18.87
N VAL A 214 8.02 -7.08 18.77
CA VAL A 214 6.95 -6.18 18.32
C VAL A 214 6.71 -5.05 19.32
N LYS A 215 6.74 -5.35 20.62
CA LYS A 215 6.60 -4.36 21.69
C LYS A 215 7.79 -3.39 21.72
N GLN A 216 9.02 -3.88 21.63
CA GLN A 216 10.21 -3.03 21.56
C GLN A 216 10.22 -2.15 20.30
N ALA A 217 9.72 -2.66 19.17
CA ALA A 217 9.54 -1.87 17.95
C ALA A 217 8.50 -0.75 18.13
N HIS A 218 7.42 -1.01 18.88
CA HIS A 218 6.45 0.02 19.26
C HIS A 218 7.09 1.10 20.14
N GLU A 219 7.82 0.71 21.18
CA GLU A 219 8.53 1.64 22.05
C GLU A 219 9.52 2.52 21.27
N LEU A 220 10.26 1.95 20.31
CA LEU A 220 11.13 2.75 19.44
C LEU A 220 10.37 3.75 18.55
N THR A 221 9.14 3.44 18.17
CA THR A 221 8.33 4.38 17.37
C THR A 221 7.68 5.49 18.18
N VAL A 222 7.45 5.26 19.49
CA VAL A 222 6.74 6.21 20.38
C VAL A 222 7.70 7.00 21.27
N ALA A 223 8.68 6.33 21.88
CA ALA A 223 9.56 6.89 22.90
C ALA A 223 10.79 7.59 22.29
N SER A 224 11.25 7.14 21.12
CA SER A 224 12.40 7.72 20.44
C SER A 224 11.99 8.49 19.19
N ASN A 225 12.69 9.58 18.92
CA ASN A 225 12.55 10.33 17.69
C ASN A 225 13.17 9.56 16.50
N LEU A 226 12.89 8.25 16.35
CA LEU A 226 13.43 7.40 15.28
C LEU A 226 13.25 8.05 13.91
N ARG A 227 12.09 8.65 13.66
CA ARG A 227 11.81 9.41 12.44
C ARG A 227 12.75 10.60 12.28
N GLU A 228 12.92 11.41 13.32
CA GLU A 228 13.77 12.61 13.29
C GLU A 228 15.25 12.23 13.14
N ALA A 229 15.71 11.24 13.91
CA ALA A 229 17.07 10.71 13.88
C ALA A 229 17.43 10.18 12.48
N LEU A 230 16.53 9.41 11.86
CA LEU A 230 16.72 8.95 10.49
C LEU A 230 16.60 10.10 9.49
N GLN A 231 15.70 11.07 9.67
CA GLN A 231 15.57 12.20 8.75
C GLN A 231 16.85 13.04 8.69
N ASN A 232 17.47 13.29 9.85
CA ASN A 232 18.68 14.12 10.00
C ASN A 232 19.98 13.42 9.58
N SER A 233 19.96 12.10 9.35
CA SER A 233 21.15 11.36 8.94
C SER A 233 21.53 11.57 7.47
N LYS A 234 22.69 11.09 7.02
CA LYS A 234 23.11 11.13 5.61
C LYS A 234 22.70 9.87 4.83
N LEU A 235 21.86 9.01 5.41
CA LEU A 235 21.39 7.79 4.76
C LEU A 235 20.54 8.08 3.51
N GLU A 236 20.41 7.09 2.64
CA GLU A 236 19.54 7.20 1.47
C GLU A 236 18.07 7.46 1.87
N SER A 237 17.41 8.39 1.19
CA SER A 237 16.01 8.78 1.47
C SER A 237 15.04 7.58 1.39
N GLY A 238 15.28 6.67 0.44
CA GLY A 238 14.50 5.43 0.30
C GLY A 238 14.60 4.52 1.53
N LEU A 239 15.81 4.34 2.07
CA LEU A 239 16.06 3.52 3.26
C LEU A 239 15.43 4.13 4.51
N LYS A 240 15.60 5.44 4.73
CA LYS A 240 14.98 6.17 5.85
C LYS A 240 13.46 5.97 5.91
N LYS A 241 12.81 6.16 4.76
CA LYS A 241 11.36 5.96 4.62
C LYS A 241 10.97 4.50 4.84
N HIS A 242 11.70 3.57 4.25
CA HIS A 242 11.45 2.14 4.43
C HIS A 242 11.51 1.72 5.90
N LEU A 243 12.59 2.06 6.61
CA LEU A 243 12.78 1.69 8.01
C LEU A 243 11.70 2.29 8.91
N THR A 244 11.40 3.58 8.74
CA THR A 244 10.35 4.25 9.51
C THR A 244 8.98 3.59 9.30
N GLU A 245 8.63 3.26 8.05
CA GLU A 245 7.36 2.59 7.74
C GLU A 245 7.33 1.14 8.24
N ALA A 246 8.43 0.39 8.08
CA ALA A 246 8.49 -1.03 8.41
C ALA A 246 8.49 -1.26 9.93
N ILE A 247 9.24 -0.47 10.69
CA ILE A 247 9.23 -0.52 12.16
C ILE A 247 7.91 0.00 12.71
N GLY A 248 7.34 1.06 12.11
CA GLY A 248 5.99 1.50 12.46
C GLY A 248 4.93 0.41 12.23
N LYS A 249 5.03 -0.35 11.13
CA LYS A 249 4.15 -1.50 10.86
C LYS A 249 4.33 -2.65 11.83
N LEU A 250 5.55 -2.84 12.34
CA LEU A 250 5.84 -3.84 13.34
C LEU A 250 5.23 -3.41 14.69
N GLY A 251 5.50 -2.19 15.15
CA GLY A 251 4.91 -1.65 16.38
C GLY A 251 3.39 -1.48 16.35
N ARG A 252 2.77 -1.40 15.16
CA ARG A 252 1.31 -1.27 15.01
C ARG A 252 0.52 -2.43 15.61
N TYR A 253 1.08 -3.64 15.66
CA TYR A 253 0.39 -4.78 16.27
C TYR A 253 0.13 -4.55 17.77
N TYR A 254 1.13 -4.04 18.49
CA TYR A 254 1.01 -3.70 19.91
C TYR A 254 0.11 -2.50 20.14
N SER A 255 0.24 -1.45 19.32
CA SER A 255 -0.62 -0.26 19.46
C SER A 255 -2.08 -0.58 19.15
N ALA A 256 -2.36 -1.38 18.11
CA ALA A 256 -3.72 -1.77 17.75
C ALA A 256 -4.37 -2.58 18.88
N ALA A 257 -3.64 -3.52 19.50
CA ALA A 257 -4.14 -4.24 20.66
C ALA A 257 -4.44 -3.28 21.84
N THR A 258 -3.52 -2.36 22.11
CA THR A 258 -3.72 -1.35 23.17
C THR A 258 -4.95 -0.48 22.92
N GLU A 259 -5.06 0.10 21.72
CA GLU A 259 -6.17 0.97 21.30
C GLU A 259 -7.52 0.24 21.34
N LEU A 260 -7.57 -1.02 20.90
CA LEU A 260 -8.78 -1.85 20.97
C LEU A 260 -9.20 -2.17 22.41
N VAL A 261 -8.28 -2.50 23.31
CA VAL A 261 -8.61 -2.66 24.75
C VAL A 261 -9.10 -1.35 25.34
N CYS A 262 -8.52 -0.21 24.95
CA CYS A 262 -9.01 1.10 25.36
C CYS A 262 -10.44 1.36 24.87
N ALA A 263 -10.77 0.90 23.66
CA ALA A 263 -12.11 1.00 23.09
C ALA A 263 -13.10 0.13 23.84
N ALA A 264 -12.75 -1.13 24.10
CA ALA A 264 -13.59 -2.03 24.87
C ALA A 264 -13.84 -1.52 26.29
N ARG A 265 -12.85 -0.88 26.91
CA ARG A 265 -12.94 -0.37 28.29
C ARG A 265 -13.56 1.02 28.38
N ASP A 266 -14.05 1.63 27.31
CA ASP A 266 -14.68 2.95 27.38
C ASP A 266 -15.98 2.90 28.19
N ARG A 267 -16.07 3.67 29.29
CA ARG A 267 -17.26 3.69 30.15
C ARG A 267 -18.47 4.33 29.46
N LYS A 268 -18.23 5.17 28.45
CA LYS A 268 -19.30 5.86 27.71
C LYS A 268 -19.83 5.03 26.55
N CYS A 269 -19.13 3.96 26.16
CA CYS A 269 -19.45 3.17 24.98
C CYS A 269 -19.42 1.68 25.30
N ARG A 270 -20.59 1.05 25.43
CA ARG A 270 -20.75 -0.36 25.84
C ARG A 270 -20.84 -1.34 24.67
N VAL A 271 -20.50 -0.90 23.46
CA VAL A 271 -20.64 -1.70 22.22
C VAL A 271 -19.78 -2.96 22.20
N PHE A 272 -18.79 -3.10 23.09
CA PHE A 272 -17.92 -4.28 23.18
C PHE A 272 -18.41 -5.33 24.18
N GLU A 273 -19.60 -5.20 24.78
CA GLU A 273 -20.11 -6.19 25.73
C GLU A 273 -20.55 -7.51 25.09
N ASN A 274 -21.00 -7.42 23.83
CA ASN A 274 -21.31 -8.55 22.98
C ASN A 274 -20.73 -8.32 21.58
N ILE A 275 -19.76 -9.14 21.19
CA ILE A 275 -19.05 -9.01 19.93
C ILE A 275 -19.33 -10.24 19.07
N ARG A 276 -19.91 -10.01 17.90
CA ARG A 276 -20.06 -11.03 16.87
C ARG A 276 -19.01 -10.85 15.79
N VAL A 277 -18.51 -11.95 15.25
CA VAL A 277 -17.57 -11.94 14.13
C VAL A 277 -18.20 -12.69 12.97
N GLU A 278 -18.46 -11.99 11.87
CA GLU A 278 -19.17 -12.57 10.73
C GLU A 278 -18.36 -12.42 9.44
N PRO A 279 -17.96 -13.52 8.78
CA PRO A 279 -17.35 -13.44 7.47
C PRO A 279 -18.42 -13.21 6.40
N PHE A 280 -18.08 -12.43 5.38
CA PHE A 280 -18.89 -12.28 4.18
C PHE A 280 -18.04 -12.42 2.92
N GLN A 281 -18.51 -13.25 1.99
CA GLN A 281 -17.86 -13.42 0.69
C GLN A 281 -18.90 -13.63 -0.40
N ILE A 282 -18.81 -12.82 -1.46
CA ILE A 282 -19.70 -12.93 -2.61
C ILE A 282 -19.27 -14.12 -3.45
N LYS A 283 -20.21 -15.06 -3.68
CA LYS A 283 -19.99 -16.17 -4.60
C LYS A 283 -20.07 -15.68 -6.04
N LYS A 284 -19.07 -16.03 -6.84
CA LYS A 284 -19.08 -15.77 -8.28
C LYS A 284 -19.99 -16.78 -8.99
N PRO A 285 -20.77 -16.36 -9.99
CA PRO A 285 -21.53 -17.27 -10.85
C PRO A 285 -20.59 -18.26 -11.53
N ALA A 286 -21.02 -19.52 -11.66
CA ALA A 286 -20.22 -20.58 -12.28
C ALA A 286 -19.75 -20.21 -13.70
N SER A 287 -20.59 -19.53 -14.48
CA SER A 287 -20.29 -19.01 -15.82
C SER A 287 -19.16 -17.97 -15.85
N SER A 288 -18.88 -17.30 -14.74
CA SER A 288 -17.85 -16.26 -14.61
C SER A 288 -16.56 -16.74 -13.92
N SER A 289 -16.52 -18.00 -13.50
CA SER A 289 -15.37 -18.59 -12.77
C SER A 289 -14.05 -18.49 -13.55
N LYS A 290 -14.11 -18.54 -14.88
CA LYS A 290 -12.96 -18.42 -15.80
C LYS A 290 -12.57 -16.97 -16.11
N LEU A 291 -13.43 -15.99 -15.79
CA LEU A 291 -13.14 -14.59 -16.09
C LEU A 291 -12.15 -14.02 -15.06
N PRO A 292 -11.18 -13.21 -15.50
CA PRO A 292 -10.13 -12.69 -14.61
C PRO A 292 -10.62 -11.64 -13.62
N TRP A 293 -11.92 -11.32 -13.61
CA TRP A 293 -12.52 -10.29 -12.78
C TRP A 293 -12.46 -10.61 -11.29
N LYS A 294 -12.41 -9.59 -10.45
CA LYS A 294 -12.27 -9.66 -9.00
C LYS A 294 -13.13 -8.61 -8.34
N ILE A 295 -13.93 -9.02 -7.37
CA ILE A 295 -14.60 -8.12 -6.46
C ILE A 295 -13.61 -7.81 -5.34
N HIS A 296 -13.32 -6.53 -5.13
CA HIS A 296 -12.46 -6.11 -4.03
C HIS A 296 -13.17 -6.27 -2.68
N ALA A 297 -12.40 -6.41 -1.60
CA ALA A 297 -12.95 -6.70 -0.28
C ALA A 297 -13.89 -5.59 0.23
N GLU A 298 -13.56 -4.32 -0.06
CA GLU A 298 -14.38 -3.15 0.27
C GLU A 298 -15.75 -3.21 -0.41
N ILE A 299 -15.77 -3.59 -1.69
CA ILE A 299 -17.00 -3.74 -2.48
C ILE A 299 -17.83 -4.92 -1.96
N GLN A 300 -17.20 -6.01 -1.50
CA GLN A 300 -17.95 -7.10 -0.90
C GLN A 300 -18.70 -6.66 0.36
N LEU A 301 -18.06 -5.92 1.27
CA LEU A 301 -18.75 -5.41 2.45
C LEU A 301 -19.82 -4.40 2.11
N LEU A 302 -19.58 -3.49 1.16
CA LEU A 302 -20.62 -2.56 0.73
C LEU A 302 -21.86 -3.29 0.21
N PHE A 303 -21.66 -4.27 -0.68
CA PHE A 303 -22.78 -5.00 -1.28
C PHE A 303 -23.49 -5.97 -0.34
N PHE A 304 -22.89 -6.32 0.81
CA PHE A 304 -23.63 -6.93 1.90
C PHE A 304 -24.79 -6.03 2.35
N TYR A 305 -24.54 -4.73 2.56
CA TYR A 305 -25.58 -3.80 3.03
C TYR A 305 -26.58 -3.37 1.94
N GLU A 306 -26.22 -3.58 0.67
CA GLU A 306 -27.18 -3.45 -0.44
C GLU A 306 -28.08 -4.69 -0.54
N LEU A 307 -27.57 -5.89 -0.24
CA LEU A 307 -28.37 -7.12 -0.15
C LEU A 307 -29.32 -7.11 1.05
N TYR A 308 -28.87 -6.54 2.18
CA TYR A 308 -29.58 -6.60 3.44
C TYR A 308 -29.86 -5.19 4.01
N PRO A 309 -30.77 -4.42 3.40
CA PRO A 309 -31.00 -3.01 3.77
C PRO A 309 -31.49 -2.81 5.20
N GLY A 310 -32.08 -3.84 5.83
CA GLY A 310 -32.54 -3.79 7.22
C GLY A 310 -31.45 -4.02 8.28
N HIS A 311 -30.21 -4.32 7.89
CA HIS A 311 -29.12 -4.49 8.86
C HIS A 311 -28.58 -3.14 9.34
N PRO A 312 -28.09 -3.04 10.58
CA PRO A 312 -27.38 -1.86 11.05
C PRO A 312 -26.19 -1.55 10.12
N ARG A 313 -26.12 -0.31 9.64
CA ARG A 313 -25.08 0.10 8.69
C ARG A 313 -23.90 0.74 9.41
N PRO A 314 -22.65 0.33 9.15
CA PRO A 314 -21.47 1.09 9.54
C PRO A 314 -21.39 2.35 8.68
N ARG A 315 -20.68 3.35 9.18
CA ARG A 315 -20.30 4.55 8.41
C ARG A 315 -18.95 4.36 7.74
N ILE A 316 -18.07 3.54 8.32
CA ILE A 316 -16.69 3.34 7.86
C ILE A 316 -16.44 1.88 7.47
N ILE A 317 -15.83 1.68 6.29
CA ILE A 317 -15.26 0.40 5.88
C ILE A 317 -13.76 0.59 5.70
N CYS A 318 -12.97 -0.18 6.43
CA CYS A 318 -11.51 -0.14 6.37
C CYS A 318 -10.97 -1.40 5.71
N SER A 319 -9.87 -1.28 4.99
CA SER A 319 -9.16 -2.42 4.41
C SER A 319 -7.70 -2.45 4.82
N SER A 320 -7.09 -3.63 4.72
CA SER A 320 -5.68 -3.86 5.08
C SER A 320 -4.69 -3.14 4.17
N LYS A 321 -5.20 -2.53 3.10
CA LYS A 321 -4.55 -1.62 2.17
C LYS A 321 -5.47 -0.42 1.99
N SER A 322 -4.96 0.73 1.57
CA SER A 322 -5.84 1.83 1.15
C SER A 322 -6.71 1.40 -0.03
N ALA A 323 -7.86 2.06 -0.20
CA ALA A 323 -8.77 1.76 -1.30
C ALA A 323 -8.08 2.01 -2.65
N CYS A 324 -8.41 1.19 -3.64
CA CYS A 324 -8.04 1.49 -5.02
C CYS A 324 -8.89 2.63 -5.58
N TYR A 325 -8.50 3.21 -6.73
CA TYR A 325 -9.24 4.30 -7.35
C TYR A 325 -10.71 3.96 -7.60
N LEU A 326 -11.01 2.75 -8.09
CA LEU A 326 -12.38 2.34 -8.41
C LEU A 326 -13.22 2.09 -7.15
N CYS A 327 -12.63 1.55 -6.08
CA CYS A 327 -13.32 1.43 -4.79
C CYS A 327 -13.60 2.81 -4.21
N ASN A 328 -12.60 3.70 -4.21
CA ASN A 328 -12.74 5.07 -3.72
C ASN A 328 -13.85 5.83 -4.45
N LEU A 329 -13.83 5.78 -5.79
CA LEU A 329 -14.83 6.44 -6.63
C LEU A 329 -16.23 5.87 -6.41
N PHE A 330 -16.37 4.54 -6.28
CA PHE A 330 -17.67 3.93 -6.02
C PHE A 330 -18.20 4.37 -4.65
N PHE A 331 -17.37 4.33 -3.60
CA PHE A 331 -17.77 4.77 -2.26
C PHE A 331 -18.18 6.24 -2.24
N TYR A 332 -17.41 7.11 -2.91
CA TYR A 332 -17.73 8.53 -3.05
C TYR A 332 -19.09 8.76 -3.71
N LEU A 333 -19.36 8.08 -4.84
CA LEU A 333 -20.63 8.22 -5.56
C LEU A 333 -21.81 7.55 -4.84
N HIS A 334 -21.55 6.50 -4.06
CA HIS A 334 -22.56 5.81 -3.26
C HIS A 334 -22.96 6.62 -2.02
N GLY A 335 -22.02 7.32 -1.40
CA GLY A 335 -22.26 8.26 -0.30
C GLY A 335 -22.60 7.64 1.07
N ALA A 336 -23.09 6.40 1.11
CA ALA A 336 -23.50 5.76 2.37
C ALA A 336 -22.34 5.26 3.25
N PHE A 337 -21.16 5.01 2.67
CA PHE A 337 -20.00 4.43 3.37
C PHE A 337 -18.73 5.21 3.03
N HIS A 338 -17.79 5.21 3.96
CA HIS A 338 -16.52 5.91 3.79
C HIS A 338 -15.34 4.94 3.89
N VAL A 339 -14.38 5.09 2.98
CA VAL A 339 -13.05 4.50 3.09
C VAL A 339 -12.06 5.56 3.57
N PRO A 340 -11.18 5.28 4.54
CA PRO A 340 -10.29 6.29 5.12
C PRO A 340 -9.30 6.96 4.16
N ARG A 341 -8.85 6.22 3.15
CA ARG A 341 -7.73 6.62 2.29
C ARG A 341 -7.79 5.86 0.97
N THR A 342 -7.41 6.51 -0.11
CA THR A 342 -7.16 5.90 -1.41
C THR A 342 -5.67 5.92 -1.75
N HIS A 343 -5.18 4.87 -2.42
CA HIS A 343 -3.88 4.90 -3.07
C HIS A 343 -3.99 5.29 -4.55
N GLY A 344 -5.19 5.43 -5.11
CA GLY A 344 -5.41 6.01 -6.44
C GLY A 344 -4.98 5.16 -7.64
N ARG A 345 -4.48 3.93 -7.43
CA ARG A 345 -4.18 2.99 -8.54
C ARG A 345 -5.47 2.33 -9.03
N LEU A 346 -5.58 2.19 -10.34
CA LEU A 346 -6.69 1.52 -11.02
C LEU A 346 -6.33 0.06 -11.35
N TYR A 347 -7.27 -0.86 -11.10
CA TYR A 347 -7.14 -2.27 -11.46
C TYR A 347 -8.18 -2.63 -12.52
N ASP A 348 -7.73 -3.10 -13.68
CA ASP A 348 -8.59 -3.56 -14.78
C ASP A 348 -9.47 -4.74 -14.40
N LYS A 349 -8.98 -5.64 -13.55
CA LYS A 349 -9.74 -6.82 -13.13
C LYS A 349 -10.85 -6.48 -12.14
N TRP A 350 -10.99 -5.23 -11.69
CA TRP A 350 -12.01 -4.83 -10.74
C TRP A 350 -13.42 -4.96 -11.36
N THR A 351 -14.40 -5.42 -10.58
CA THR A 351 -15.79 -5.53 -11.05
C THR A 351 -16.80 -5.31 -9.94
N LEU A 352 -18.04 -5.01 -10.34
CA LEU A 352 -19.20 -4.91 -9.45
C LEU A 352 -20.06 -6.19 -9.52
N PRO A 353 -20.65 -6.62 -8.41
CA PRO A 353 -21.44 -7.85 -8.32
C PRO A 353 -22.90 -7.64 -8.77
N ASP A 354 -23.12 -7.21 -10.01
CA ASP A 354 -24.46 -6.89 -10.57
C ASP A 354 -25.34 -8.11 -10.89
N TRP A 355 -24.90 -9.31 -10.49
CA TRP A 355 -25.69 -10.55 -10.50
C TRP A 355 -26.32 -10.88 -9.15
N LEU A 356 -26.03 -10.08 -8.13
CA LEU A 356 -26.67 -10.23 -6.83
C LEU A 356 -28.14 -9.88 -6.91
N ASP A 357 -28.95 -10.60 -6.13
CA ASP A 357 -30.38 -10.36 -5.98
C ASP A 357 -30.62 -9.17 -5.03
N ILE A 358 -30.21 -7.99 -5.50
CA ILE A 358 -30.38 -6.73 -4.77
C ILE A 358 -31.86 -6.32 -4.83
N PRO A 359 -32.46 -5.82 -3.74
CA PRO A 359 -33.83 -5.29 -3.76
C PRO A 359 -34.05 -4.29 -4.89
N MET A 360 -35.18 -4.42 -5.60
CA MET A 360 -35.47 -3.66 -6.82
C MET A 360 -35.46 -2.14 -6.60
N GLU A 361 -35.79 -1.70 -5.39
CA GLU A 361 -35.80 -0.29 -4.98
C GLU A 361 -34.40 0.34 -5.11
N ARG A 362 -33.34 -0.46 -4.91
CA ARG A 362 -31.94 -0.01 -5.02
C ARG A 362 -31.44 0.04 -6.46
N HIS A 363 -32.10 -0.65 -7.40
CA HIS A 363 -31.58 -0.80 -8.78
C HIS A 363 -31.41 0.54 -9.48
N ARG A 364 -32.37 1.46 -9.30
CA ARG A 364 -32.30 2.80 -9.90
C ARG A 364 -31.07 3.56 -9.42
N GLU A 365 -30.80 3.55 -8.12
CA GLU A 365 -29.66 4.24 -7.54
C GLU A 365 -28.33 3.61 -7.99
N LEU A 366 -28.21 2.29 -7.95
CA LEU A 366 -27.00 1.58 -8.40
C LEU A 366 -26.75 1.77 -9.91
N SER A 367 -27.80 1.80 -10.72
CA SER A 367 -27.72 2.15 -12.14
C SER A 367 -27.20 3.58 -12.35
N ASN A 368 -27.70 4.55 -11.58
CA ASN A 368 -27.26 5.94 -11.65
C ASN A 368 -25.79 6.08 -11.22
N ILE A 369 -25.38 5.42 -10.12
CA ILE A 369 -23.98 5.39 -9.67
C ILE A 369 -23.08 4.81 -10.76
N THR A 370 -23.47 3.70 -11.38
CA THR A 370 -22.70 3.06 -12.46
C THR A 370 -22.57 3.98 -13.68
N THR A 371 -23.63 4.69 -14.02
CA THR A 371 -23.63 5.68 -15.11
C THR A 371 -22.69 6.85 -14.81
N SER A 372 -22.76 7.40 -13.60
CA SER A 372 -21.85 8.45 -13.12
C SER A 372 -20.40 8.01 -13.05
N MET A 373 -20.13 6.76 -12.62
CA MET A 373 -18.79 6.18 -12.65
C MET A 373 -18.27 6.12 -14.09
N LYS A 374 -19.03 5.55 -15.03
CA LYS A 374 -18.63 5.46 -16.44
C LYS A 374 -18.32 6.83 -17.01
N ALA A 375 -19.20 7.82 -16.79
CA ALA A 375 -19.00 9.19 -17.26
C ALA A 375 -17.73 9.82 -16.65
N THR A 376 -17.45 9.57 -15.36
CA THR A 376 -16.23 10.03 -14.69
C THR A 376 -14.97 9.41 -15.29
N LEU A 377 -15.00 8.09 -15.57
CA LEU A 377 -13.90 7.39 -16.23
C LEU A 377 -13.68 7.92 -17.65
N GLU A 378 -14.74 8.15 -18.42
CA GLU A 378 -14.66 8.73 -19.77
C GLU A 378 -14.07 10.14 -19.74
N SER A 379 -14.46 10.98 -18.77
CA SER A 379 -13.85 12.29 -18.56
C SER A 379 -12.34 12.19 -18.28
N LYS A 380 -11.92 11.22 -17.45
CA LYS A 380 -10.50 10.96 -17.17
C LYS A 380 -9.74 10.49 -18.41
N ILE A 381 -10.32 9.61 -19.22
CA ILE A 381 -9.77 9.18 -20.52
C ILE A 381 -9.54 10.40 -21.41
N GLN A 382 -10.54 11.27 -21.57
CA GLN A 382 -10.43 12.47 -22.40
C GLN A 382 -9.34 13.44 -21.90
N LYS A 383 -9.15 13.56 -20.58
CA LYS A 383 -8.06 14.34 -20.01
C LYS A 383 -6.71 13.69 -20.25
N ALA A 384 -6.59 12.38 -20.03
CA ALA A 384 -5.34 11.64 -20.23
C ALA A 384 -4.87 11.67 -21.70
N LEU A 385 -5.79 11.65 -22.67
CA LEU A 385 -5.48 11.80 -24.09
C LEU A 385 -4.93 13.20 -24.45
N LYS A 386 -5.32 14.24 -23.70
CA LYS A 386 -4.90 15.63 -23.94
C LYS A 386 -3.60 15.99 -23.22
N SER A 387 -3.25 15.27 -22.15
CA SER A 387 -2.05 15.53 -21.37
C SER A 387 -0.85 14.75 -21.93
N LYS A 388 0.35 15.36 -21.93
CA LYS A 388 1.59 14.61 -22.16
C LYS A 388 1.75 13.60 -21.03
N LYS A 389 2.02 12.34 -21.39
CA LYS A 389 2.11 11.18 -20.49
C LYS A 389 3.09 11.46 -19.35
N MET A 390 2.58 11.83 -18.18
CA MET A 390 3.39 11.96 -16.97
C MET A 390 3.43 10.58 -16.32
N LYS A 391 4.61 9.95 -16.29
CA LYS A 391 4.77 8.60 -15.74
C LYS A 391 4.60 8.65 -14.23
N CYS A 392 3.40 8.34 -13.73
CA CYS A 392 3.14 8.31 -12.29
C CYS A 392 3.74 7.04 -11.67
N ARG A 393 4.50 7.18 -10.59
CA ARG A 393 5.08 6.05 -9.86
C ARG A 393 3.99 5.26 -9.14
N HIS A 394 4.18 3.95 -9.00
CA HIS A 394 3.25 3.12 -8.23
C HIS A 394 3.20 3.58 -6.76
N PRO A 395 2.01 3.88 -6.23
CA PRO A 395 1.85 4.39 -4.89
C PRO A 395 2.00 3.28 -3.84
N ASN A 396 2.38 3.67 -2.62
CA ASN A 396 2.36 2.76 -1.47
C ASN A 396 0.90 2.48 -1.08
N GLU A 397 0.47 1.23 -1.29
CA GLU A 397 -0.89 0.77 -1.00
C GLU A 397 -1.09 0.47 0.49
N SER A 398 -0.01 0.18 1.24
CA SER A 398 -0.08 -0.28 2.64
C SER A 398 0.45 0.80 3.58
N VAL A 399 -0.19 1.97 3.57
CA VAL A 399 0.15 3.08 4.46
C VAL A 399 -0.62 2.93 5.77
N LEU A 400 0.08 3.07 6.89
CA LEU A 400 -0.57 3.12 8.21
C LEU A 400 -1.27 4.46 8.36
N LEU A 401 -2.51 4.44 8.85
CA LEU A 401 -3.16 5.67 9.29
C LEU A 401 -2.49 6.17 10.57
N PRO A 402 -2.40 7.49 10.78
CA PRO A 402 -1.85 8.08 11.99
C PRO A 402 -2.46 7.46 13.26
N PHE A 403 -1.69 7.42 14.34
CA PHE A 403 -2.21 7.05 15.66
C PHE A 403 -3.33 8.00 16.06
N ALA A 404 -4.37 7.48 16.71
CA ALA A 404 -5.31 8.34 17.37
C ALA A 404 -4.64 8.90 18.63
N GLN A 405 -4.20 10.17 18.59
CA GLN A 405 -3.70 10.84 19.78
C GLN A 405 -4.87 11.16 20.69
N TRP A 406 -5.16 10.26 21.62
CA TRP A 406 -6.06 10.55 22.73
C TRP A 406 -5.22 11.03 23.90
N SER A 407 -5.39 12.29 24.27
CA SER A 407 -4.86 12.77 25.54
C SER A 407 -5.45 11.89 26.64
N SER A 408 -4.60 11.11 27.30
CA SER A 408 -4.99 10.41 28.51
C SER A 408 -5.09 11.45 29.61
N SER A 409 -6.23 12.11 29.74
CA SER A 409 -6.52 12.95 30.90
C SER A 409 -8.00 13.37 30.96
N ALA A 410 -8.75 13.36 32.08
CA ALA A 410 -8.39 13.27 33.50
C ALA A 410 -7.05 13.96 33.79
N LEU A 411 -7.08 15.29 33.89
CA LEU A 411 -5.96 16.24 34.06
C LEU A 411 -5.34 16.84 32.79
N SER A 412 -6.01 17.83 32.19
CA SER A 412 -5.42 19.16 32.01
C SER A 412 -6.51 20.13 31.57
N LYS A 413 -6.99 20.93 32.53
CA LYS A 413 -7.70 22.18 32.22
C LYS A 413 -6.64 23.21 31.85
N ASN A 414 -6.97 24.02 30.84
CA ASN A 414 -6.34 25.28 30.45
C ASN A 414 -5.05 25.17 29.63
N LEU A 415 -5.20 25.20 28.30
CA LEU A 415 -4.33 25.97 27.42
C LEU A 415 -5.17 26.47 26.24
N SER A 416 -5.42 27.77 26.22
CA SER A 416 -6.12 28.49 25.15
C SER A 416 -5.34 28.41 23.83
N PRO A 417 -5.99 28.33 22.67
CA PRO A 417 -5.30 28.40 21.39
C PRO A 417 -4.81 29.84 21.12
N PRO A 418 -3.57 30.05 20.62
CA PRO A 418 -3.14 31.34 20.14
C PRO A 418 -3.91 31.71 18.86
N ALA A 419 -4.41 32.94 18.85
CA ALA A 419 -5.16 33.55 17.77
C ALA A 419 -4.39 33.48 16.44
N SER A 420 -5.09 33.08 15.37
CA SER A 420 -4.73 33.41 14.00
C SER A 420 -5.81 34.30 13.44
N THR A 421 -5.46 35.57 13.28
CA THR A 421 -6.26 36.63 12.67
C THR A 421 -6.51 36.33 11.19
N SER A 422 -7.77 36.48 10.80
CA SER A 422 -8.40 36.49 9.47
C SER A 422 -7.58 37.21 8.38
N THR A 423 -7.70 36.91 7.07
CA THR A 423 -8.84 37.08 6.13
C THR A 423 -8.41 36.46 4.78
N SER A 424 -9.23 36.00 3.82
CA SER A 424 -10.59 36.32 3.40
C SER A 424 -11.16 35.19 2.53
N ARG A 425 -12.44 34.91 2.76
CA ARG A 425 -13.37 34.00 2.07
C ARG A 425 -13.96 34.70 0.83
N PRO A 426 -14.21 34.04 -0.32
CA PRO A 426 -15.15 34.55 -1.31
C PRO A 426 -16.59 34.10 -0.95
N PRO A 427 -17.63 34.95 -1.12
CA PRO A 427 -19.01 34.59 -0.80
C PRO A 427 -19.65 33.72 -1.88
N PHE A 428 -20.44 32.75 -1.43
CA PHE A 428 -21.49 32.12 -2.23
C PHE A 428 -22.64 33.12 -2.41
N HIS A 429 -23.15 33.27 -3.63
CA HIS A 429 -24.44 33.90 -3.90
C HIS A 429 -25.34 32.93 -4.65
N LEU A 430 -26.50 32.67 -4.06
CA LEU A 430 -27.66 32.06 -4.68
C LEU A 430 -28.70 33.18 -4.94
N VAL A 431 -29.52 32.99 -5.98
CA VAL A 431 -30.88 33.54 -6.24
C VAL A 431 -31.04 34.51 -7.43
N GLN A 432 -31.81 33.99 -8.40
CA GLN A 432 -32.82 34.52 -9.36
C GLN A 432 -32.75 35.92 -10.03
N GLU A 433 -33.09 35.84 -11.34
CA GLU A 433 -33.90 36.71 -12.22
C GLU A 433 -33.81 38.25 -12.15
N GLY A 434 -33.56 38.85 -13.32
CA GLY A 434 -33.96 40.23 -13.63
C GLY A 434 -32.92 41.04 -14.42
N SER A 435 -33.07 41.11 -15.74
CA SER A 435 -32.47 42.15 -16.62
C SER A 435 -33.31 43.45 -16.56
N PRO A 436 -32.93 44.57 -17.22
CA PRO A 436 -31.61 45.03 -17.69
C PRO A 436 -31.34 46.54 -17.39
N GLY A 437 -30.10 47.01 -17.57
CA GLY A 437 -29.89 48.44 -17.89
C GLY A 437 -28.52 49.07 -17.63
N LYS A 438 -27.88 49.50 -18.72
CA LYS A 438 -26.92 50.64 -18.87
C LYS A 438 -25.59 50.57 -18.10
N ALA A 439 -24.46 50.31 -18.77
CA ALA A 439 -23.70 51.18 -19.67
C ALA A 439 -22.72 52.15 -18.96
N LEU A 440 -21.44 51.94 -19.32
CA LEU A 440 -20.44 52.96 -19.66
C LEU A 440 -19.74 53.75 -18.51
N ARG A 441 -18.43 53.51 -18.35
CA ARG A 441 -17.30 54.43 -18.69
C ARG A 441 -16.06 54.06 -17.84
N THR A 442 -14.98 53.49 -18.39
CA THR A 442 -13.90 54.04 -19.24
C THR A 442 -12.90 54.96 -18.50
N LEU A 443 -11.61 54.78 -18.86
CA LEU A 443 -10.46 55.71 -18.79
C LEU A 443 -9.66 55.68 -17.47
N HIS A 444 -8.33 55.72 -17.43
CA HIS A 444 -7.23 55.79 -18.39
C HIS A 444 -5.93 55.51 -17.58
N ALA A 445 -4.94 54.76 -18.11
CA ALA A 445 -3.67 55.25 -18.68
C ALA A 445 -2.86 56.17 -17.72
N SER A 446 -1.55 56.01 -17.48
CA SER A 446 -0.48 55.90 -18.49
C SER A 446 0.88 55.58 -17.86
N ASN A 447 1.69 54.78 -18.57
CA ASN A 447 3.11 54.91 -18.93
C ASN A 447 4.16 55.46 -17.94
N SER A 448 5.30 54.76 -17.79
CA SER A 448 6.46 54.92 -18.70
C SER A 448 7.71 54.07 -18.36
N ARG A 449 8.22 53.38 -19.40
CA ARG A 449 9.62 53.15 -19.84
C ARG A 449 10.72 52.50 -18.94
N ALA A 450 10.99 51.23 -19.28
CA ALA A 450 12.25 50.59 -19.70
C ALA A 450 13.63 51.09 -19.23
N GLU A 451 14.40 50.15 -18.65
CA GLU A 451 15.84 49.95 -18.90
C GLU A 451 16.17 48.44 -18.77
N THR A 452 16.92 47.91 -19.72
CA THR A 452 17.39 46.53 -19.85
C THR A 452 18.87 46.43 -19.52
N SER A 453 19.28 45.44 -18.73
CA SER A 453 20.38 44.46 -18.96
C SER A 453 20.58 43.61 -17.67
N PRO A 454 21.39 42.54 -17.65
CA PRO A 454 20.87 41.17 -17.50
C PRO A 454 21.31 40.54 -16.18
N ASP A 455 20.45 39.77 -15.50
CA ASP A 455 20.94 39.02 -14.34
C ASP A 455 20.39 37.61 -14.19
N ASN A 456 21.32 36.77 -13.76
CA ASN A 456 21.30 35.33 -13.71
C ASN A 456 20.13 34.80 -12.87
N THR A 457 19.30 33.95 -13.47
CA THR A 457 18.37 33.10 -12.72
C THR A 457 18.85 31.65 -12.82
N MET A 458 19.54 31.18 -11.78
CA MET A 458 19.70 29.77 -11.49
C MET A 458 18.32 29.14 -11.32
N ASN A 459 17.87 28.42 -12.34
CA ASN A 459 16.72 27.54 -12.23
C ASN A 459 17.12 26.29 -11.45
N HIS A 460 16.47 26.12 -10.29
CA HIS A 460 16.45 24.89 -9.52
C HIS A 460 15.84 23.76 -10.37
N MET A 461 16.71 22.96 -11.01
CA MET A 461 16.32 21.68 -11.59
C MET A 461 16.13 20.67 -10.45
N SER A 462 14.88 20.31 -10.16
CA SER A 462 14.59 19.17 -9.29
C SER A 462 14.89 17.88 -10.05
N ALA A 463 15.79 17.09 -9.46
CA ALA A 463 16.32 15.85 -9.98
C ALA A 463 15.23 14.78 -10.18
N MET A 464 15.31 14.13 -11.34
CA MET A 464 14.49 12.99 -11.74
C MET A 464 14.85 11.74 -10.93
N ASP A 465 13.86 10.89 -10.66
CA ASP A 465 14.12 9.52 -10.19
C ASP A 465 13.01 8.58 -10.68
N GLY A 466 13.36 7.30 -10.86
CA GLY A 466 12.44 6.20 -11.16
C GLY A 466 12.55 5.69 -12.60
N ILE A 467 13.70 5.12 -12.94
CA ILE A 467 13.97 4.56 -14.28
C ILE A 467 13.18 3.25 -14.44
N SER A 468 12.49 3.12 -15.57
CA SER A 468 11.77 1.90 -15.96
C SER A 468 12.70 0.95 -16.72
N PRO A 469 12.36 -0.35 -16.84
CA PRO A 469 13.18 -1.25 -17.63
C PRO A 469 13.29 -0.76 -19.07
N ILE A 470 14.51 -0.75 -19.60
CA ILE A 470 14.77 -0.30 -20.96
C ILE A 470 14.49 -1.50 -21.87
N THR A 471 13.53 -1.35 -22.79
CA THR A 471 13.21 -2.39 -23.77
C THR A 471 14.07 -2.22 -25.02
N ILE A 472 14.81 -3.26 -25.38
CA ILE A 472 15.62 -3.34 -26.59
C ILE A 472 14.89 -4.26 -27.56
N GLY A 473 14.45 -3.71 -28.70
CA GLY A 473 13.85 -4.46 -29.80
C GLY A 473 14.74 -4.46 -31.04
N HIS A 474 14.17 -4.92 -32.16
CA HIS A 474 14.90 -5.02 -33.43
C HIS A 474 15.43 -3.69 -33.97
N LYS A 475 14.82 -2.56 -33.61
CA LYS A 475 15.17 -1.21 -34.11
C LYS A 475 16.28 -0.57 -33.30
N GLU A 476 16.53 -1.07 -32.09
CA GLU A 476 17.49 -0.56 -31.13
C GLU A 476 18.84 -1.31 -31.20
N LEU A 477 18.97 -2.29 -32.10
CA LEU A 477 20.21 -3.02 -32.35
C LEU A 477 21.05 -2.33 -33.45
N PRO A 478 22.38 -2.23 -33.29
CA PRO A 478 23.15 -2.64 -32.13
C PRO A 478 22.95 -1.70 -30.93
N TYR A 479 22.74 -2.28 -29.76
CA TYR A 479 22.54 -1.56 -28.49
C TYR A 479 23.82 -1.58 -27.66
N CYS A 480 24.25 -0.43 -27.15
CA CYS A 480 25.42 -0.32 -26.29
C CYS A 480 25.12 0.58 -25.08
N GLN A 481 25.41 0.08 -23.87
CA GLN A 481 25.19 0.84 -22.64
C GLN A 481 26.25 0.51 -21.59
N LEU A 482 26.60 1.51 -20.77
CA LEU A 482 27.32 1.28 -19.52
C LEU A 482 26.36 0.74 -18.46
N ILE A 483 26.69 -0.41 -17.90
CA ILE A 483 25.94 -1.11 -16.85
C ILE A 483 26.65 -0.88 -15.52
N ALA A 484 25.90 -0.43 -14.53
CA ALA A 484 26.29 -0.32 -13.12
C ALA A 484 25.14 -0.81 -12.23
N LEU A 485 25.34 -0.90 -10.92
CA LEU A 485 24.28 -1.36 -9.98
C LEU A 485 23.01 -0.50 -10.00
N THR A 486 23.10 0.75 -10.46
CA THR A 486 21.96 1.67 -10.61
C THR A 486 21.26 1.53 -11.96
N THR A 487 21.79 0.72 -12.89
CA THR A 487 21.17 0.51 -14.20
C THR A 487 19.90 -0.31 -14.02
N PRO A 488 18.74 0.17 -14.51
CA PRO A 488 17.48 -0.59 -14.45
C PRO A 488 17.61 -1.92 -15.20
N SER A 489 16.70 -2.86 -14.96
CA SER A 489 16.67 -4.10 -15.74
C SER A 489 16.47 -3.80 -17.23
N LEU A 490 17.13 -4.59 -18.08
CA LEU A 490 17.00 -4.47 -19.54
C LEU A 490 16.13 -5.60 -20.05
N HIS A 491 15.18 -5.28 -20.91
CA HIS A 491 14.31 -6.27 -21.51
C HIS A 491 14.59 -6.39 -23.01
N LEU A 492 15.26 -7.45 -23.42
CA LEU A 492 15.51 -7.76 -24.83
C LEU A 492 14.30 -8.53 -25.38
N LYS A 493 13.63 -7.96 -26.38
CA LYS A 493 12.46 -8.56 -27.01
C LYS A 493 12.63 -8.60 -28.53
N LEU A 494 13.00 -9.77 -29.05
CA LEU A 494 13.22 -10.03 -30.48
C LEU A 494 12.31 -11.18 -30.93
N ASP A 495 11.26 -10.88 -31.68
CA ASP A 495 10.26 -11.85 -32.13
C ASP A 495 9.69 -12.71 -30.99
N LYS A 496 10.06 -14.00 -30.94
CA LYS A 496 9.64 -14.95 -29.89
C LYS A 496 10.60 -14.98 -28.69
N LEU A 497 11.77 -14.36 -28.79
CA LEU A 497 12.76 -14.28 -27.72
C LEU A 497 12.43 -13.11 -26.79
N SER A 498 12.31 -13.41 -25.51
CA SER A 498 12.13 -12.41 -24.45
C SER A 498 13.08 -12.73 -23.30
N LEU A 499 14.07 -11.87 -23.09
CA LEU A 499 15.08 -12.02 -22.04
C LEU A 499 15.11 -10.77 -21.17
N GLU A 500 15.09 -10.97 -19.86
CA GLU A 500 15.29 -9.92 -18.88
C GLU A 500 16.70 -10.03 -18.29
N PHE A 501 17.46 -8.95 -18.36
CA PHE A 501 18.74 -8.79 -17.70
C PHE A 501 18.52 -8.02 -16.41
N GLU A 502 18.71 -8.69 -15.28
CA GLU A 502 18.69 -8.08 -13.96
C GLU A 502 20.13 -8.02 -13.41
N PHE A 503 20.56 -6.84 -12.99
CA PHE A 503 21.95 -6.58 -12.58
C PHE A 503 22.10 -6.55 -11.05
N CYS A 504 21.85 -7.70 -10.41
CA CYS A 504 21.79 -7.80 -8.95
C CYS A 504 23.15 -7.61 -8.23
N GLN A 505 24.27 -7.90 -8.91
CA GLN A 505 25.64 -7.86 -8.35
C GLN A 505 26.68 -7.51 -9.43
N VAL A 506 26.53 -6.38 -10.15
CA VAL A 506 27.39 -6.04 -11.30
C VAL A 506 28.52 -5.06 -10.94
N SER A 507 29.76 -5.39 -11.31
CA SER A 507 30.86 -4.41 -11.42
C SER A 507 30.71 -3.63 -12.72
N SER A 508 30.95 -2.32 -12.71
CA SER A 508 30.73 -1.44 -13.87
C SER A 508 31.32 -2.02 -15.16
N CYS A 509 30.47 -2.28 -16.16
CA CYS A 509 30.87 -2.91 -17.42
C CYS A 509 30.11 -2.30 -18.59
N ARG A 510 30.59 -2.51 -19.82
CA ARG A 510 29.90 -2.12 -21.04
C ARG A 510 29.18 -3.32 -21.61
N LEU A 511 27.86 -3.22 -21.75
CA LEU A 511 27.02 -4.18 -22.46
C LEU A 511 26.89 -3.77 -23.93
N LEU A 512 27.10 -4.74 -24.81
CA LEU A 512 26.85 -4.64 -26.25
C LEU A 512 25.92 -5.78 -26.68
N VAL A 513 24.85 -5.44 -27.39
CA VAL A 513 23.89 -6.39 -27.97
C VAL A 513 23.78 -6.09 -29.47
N ALA A 514 24.13 -7.04 -30.33
CA ALA A 514 24.14 -6.85 -31.79
C ALA A 514 23.58 -8.07 -32.53
N ARG A 515 23.08 -7.88 -33.76
CA ARG A 515 22.68 -9.00 -34.61
C ARG A 515 23.92 -9.79 -35.03
N VAL A 516 23.75 -11.08 -35.27
CA VAL A 516 24.87 -11.96 -35.65
C VAL A 516 25.48 -11.55 -37.00
N GLU A 517 24.68 -11.00 -37.91
CA GLU A 517 25.13 -10.48 -39.21
C GLU A 517 26.00 -9.21 -39.08
N ASP A 518 25.74 -8.39 -38.05
CA ASP A 518 26.48 -7.16 -37.74
C ASP A 518 27.79 -7.43 -36.96
N ALA A 519 27.99 -8.67 -36.51
CA ALA A 519 29.07 -9.07 -35.60
C ALA A 519 30.38 -9.50 -36.31
N THR A 520 30.49 -9.28 -37.62
CA THR A 520 31.41 -10.01 -38.52
C THR A 520 32.90 -9.66 -38.40
N VAL A 521 33.33 -8.73 -37.54
CA VAL A 521 34.74 -8.29 -37.51
C VAL A 521 35.43 -8.30 -36.13
N LEU A 522 34.72 -8.52 -35.01
CA LEU A 522 35.31 -8.25 -33.68
C LEU A 522 35.47 -9.45 -32.72
N TRP A 523 34.88 -10.61 -32.99
CA TRP A 523 34.77 -11.64 -31.93
C TRP A 523 35.35 -13.00 -32.31
N LYS A 524 36.60 -13.26 -31.88
CA LYS A 524 37.22 -14.58 -31.91
C LYS A 524 36.80 -15.37 -30.66
N LYS A 525 36.15 -16.54 -30.86
CA LYS A 525 35.60 -17.49 -29.86
C LYS A 525 34.35 -17.01 -29.10
N ASN A 526 33.20 -17.00 -29.75
CA ASN A 526 31.91 -16.87 -29.06
C ASN A 526 31.45 -18.22 -28.51
N ARG A 527 31.04 -18.27 -27.24
CA ARG A 527 30.27 -19.39 -26.70
C ARG A 527 28.85 -19.34 -27.27
N VAL A 528 28.34 -20.44 -27.79
CA VAL A 528 26.98 -20.52 -28.32
C VAL A 528 26.06 -21.10 -27.26
N VAL A 529 24.96 -20.40 -26.95
CA VAL A 529 23.91 -20.81 -26.03
C VAL A 529 22.65 -21.02 -26.85
N ASN A 530 22.13 -22.24 -26.87
CA ASN A 530 20.82 -22.51 -27.47
C ASN A 530 19.73 -22.07 -26.49
N ILE A 531 18.73 -21.34 -26.96
CA ILE A 531 17.65 -20.82 -26.13
C ILE A 531 16.86 -21.95 -25.47
N ASP A 532 16.69 -23.07 -26.18
CA ASP A 532 15.96 -24.24 -25.68
C ASP A 532 16.70 -24.94 -24.51
N ASP A 533 18.00 -24.68 -24.35
CA ASP A 533 18.84 -25.24 -23.30
C ASP A 533 18.90 -24.34 -22.05
N ILE A 534 18.21 -23.19 -22.05
CA ILE A 534 18.16 -22.30 -20.89
C ILE A 534 17.20 -22.91 -19.85
N PRO A 535 17.69 -23.34 -18.67
CA PRO A 535 16.86 -23.98 -17.66
C PRO A 535 15.79 -23.01 -17.12
N THR A 536 14.56 -23.53 -16.94
CA THR A 536 13.42 -22.75 -16.42
C THR A 536 13.28 -22.81 -14.90
N THR A 537 14.00 -23.72 -14.24
CA THR A 537 13.91 -23.98 -12.78
C THR A 537 15.26 -23.95 -12.05
N THR A 538 16.37 -23.78 -12.77
CA THR A 538 17.74 -23.73 -12.23
C THR A 538 18.56 -22.65 -12.92
N GLU A 539 19.75 -22.33 -12.41
CA GLU A 539 20.62 -21.29 -12.98
C GLU A 539 21.50 -21.83 -14.12
N LEU A 540 21.74 -21.01 -15.14
CA LEU A 540 22.74 -21.25 -16.19
C LEU A 540 23.95 -20.36 -15.94
N HIS A 541 25.09 -20.95 -15.60
CA HIS A 541 26.32 -20.20 -15.35
C HIS A 541 27.14 -20.03 -16.64
N LEU A 542 27.45 -18.78 -16.98
CA LEU A 542 28.33 -18.42 -18.08
C LEU A 542 29.60 -17.77 -17.53
N CYS A 543 30.75 -18.44 -17.68
CA CYS A 543 32.04 -17.91 -17.26
C CYS A 543 32.82 -17.28 -18.42
N SER A 544 33.64 -16.27 -18.15
CA SER A 544 34.59 -15.71 -19.12
C SER A 544 35.62 -16.77 -19.55
N SER A 545 36.30 -16.53 -20.66
CA SER A 545 37.31 -17.45 -21.21
C SER A 545 38.46 -17.68 -20.21
N PRO A 546 39.08 -18.87 -20.14
CA PRO A 546 40.13 -19.20 -19.16
C PRO A 546 41.41 -18.35 -19.22
N HIS A 547 41.52 -17.40 -20.15
CA HIS A 547 42.72 -16.59 -20.39
C HIS A 547 42.67 -15.19 -19.77
N GLY A 548 41.86 -14.97 -18.74
CA GLY A 548 41.83 -13.69 -18.01
C GLY A 548 41.29 -12.53 -18.85
N SER A 549 40.40 -12.80 -19.82
CA SER A 549 39.72 -11.74 -20.55
C SER A 549 38.71 -11.07 -19.64
N ASN A 550 38.78 -9.74 -19.52
CA ASN A 550 37.75 -8.89 -18.91
C ASN A 550 36.50 -8.80 -19.81
N GLU A 551 36.18 -9.87 -20.55
CA GLU A 551 35.08 -9.92 -21.49
C GLU A 551 34.38 -11.26 -21.38
N LEU A 552 33.04 -11.21 -21.38
CA LEU A 552 32.14 -12.35 -21.51
C LEU A 552 31.28 -12.12 -22.75
N THR A 553 31.50 -12.94 -23.77
CA THR A 553 30.76 -12.86 -25.04
C THR A 553 30.12 -14.20 -25.35
N PHE A 554 28.81 -14.18 -25.63
CA PHE A 554 28.06 -15.35 -26.03
C PHE A 554 27.00 -15.00 -27.08
N GLN A 555 26.63 -16.02 -27.86
CA GLN A 555 25.64 -15.92 -28.92
C GLN A 555 24.42 -16.75 -28.55
N LEU A 556 23.24 -16.17 -28.70
CA LEU A 556 21.98 -16.89 -28.55
C LEU A 556 21.54 -17.43 -29.91
N GLN A 557 21.23 -18.73 -29.96
CA GLN A 557 20.67 -19.38 -31.14
C GLN A 557 19.32 -20.02 -30.85
N SER A 558 18.49 -20.14 -31.88
CA SER A 558 17.32 -21.02 -31.89
C SER A 558 17.32 -21.80 -33.20
N ALA A 559 17.08 -23.11 -33.14
CA ALA A 559 17.07 -24.00 -34.30
C ALA A 559 18.31 -23.87 -35.22
N GLY A 560 19.50 -23.69 -34.63
CA GLY A 560 20.77 -23.56 -35.35
C GLY A 560 21.01 -22.22 -36.05
N LYS A 561 20.09 -21.25 -35.93
CA LYS A 561 20.28 -19.87 -36.43
C LYS A 561 20.63 -18.93 -35.28
N GLY A 562 21.69 -18.14 -35.47
CA GLY A 562 22.08 -17.08 -34.54
C GLY A 562 21.09 -15.92 -34.56
N ILE A 563 20.60 -15.51 -33.40
CA ILE A 563 19.62 -14.42 -33.28
C ILE A 563 20.33 -13.11 -32.89
N VAL A 564 21.14 -13.17 -31.85
CA VAL A 564 21.77 -12.01 -31.23
C VAL A 564 23.04 -12.45 -30.51
N CYS A 565 24.03 -11.58 -30.50
CA CYS A 565 25.23 -11.76 -29.69
C CYS A 565 25.30 -10.66 -28.63
N ILE A 566 25.69 -11.08 -27.43
CA ILE A 566 25.74 -10.27 -26.23
C ILE A 566 27.17 -10.33 -25.70
N SER A 567 27.76 -9.16 -25.48
CA SER A 567 29.09 -9.00 -24.88
C SER A 567 29.00 -8.10 -23.66
N PHE A 568 29.67 -8.51 -22.59
CA PHE A 568 29.94 -7.71 -21.40
C PHE A 568 31.44 -7.49 -21.32
N VAL A 569 31.89 -6.24 -21.34
CA VAL A 569 33.31 -5.86 -21.24
C VAL A 569 33.53 -5.06 -19.97
N TRP A 570 34.36 -5.59 -19.07
CA TRP A 570 34.81 -4.93 -17.85
C TRP A 570 36.11 -4.16 -18.12
N GLY A 571 36.22 -2.97 -17.51
CA GLY A 571 37.40 -2.09 -17.63
C GLY A 571 38.59 -2.56 -16.83
#